data_AF-A0A7Y0LCL8-F1
#
_entry.id   AF-A0A7Y0LCL8-F1
#
_cell.length_a   1.000
_cell.length_b   1.000
_cell.length_c   1.000
_cell.angle_alpha   90.00
_cell.angle_beta   90.00
_cell.angle_gamma   90.00
#
_symmetry.space_group_name_H-M   'P 1'
#
loop_
_entity.id
_entity.type
_entity.pdbx_description
1 polymer ?
#
loop_
_entity_poly.entity_id
_entity_poly.type
_entity_poly.pdbx_seq_one_letter_code
_entity_poly.pdbx_strand_id
1 'polypeptide(L)'
;MDDISKFGNLSQFFGGYFHQDFMEEFGSPENAFNAFLSNSSKDLIKHTHKELDSFLALELSESELAESLGSLYCDYLPSSDNLTINEWLTKLSKSMVHKCT
;
A
#
# COMPACT_ATOMS: atom_id res chain seq x y z
N MET A 1 1.02 20.37 -2.63
CA MET A 1 0.81 18.92 -2.39
C MET A 1 1.08 18.71 -0.92
N ASP A 2 0.02 18.50 -0.15
CA ASP A 2 0.11 18.20 1.27
C ASP A 2 1.00 16.98 1.51
N ASP A 3 1.69 17.02 2.63
CA ASP A 3 3.00 16.42 2.86
C ASP A 3 3.06 14.88 2.75
N ILE A 4 3.21 14.33 1.54
CA ILE A 4 3.47 12.89 1.32
C ILE A 4 4.71 12.42 2.07
N SER A 5 5.65 13.32 2.41
CA SER A 5 6.84 12.97 3.18
C SER A 5 6.52 12.42 4.59
N LYS A 6 5.30 12.66 5.10
CA LYS A 6 4.81 12.08 6.36
C LYS A 6 4.44 10.60 6.26
N PHE A 7 4.35 10.05 5.04
CA PHE A 7 4.00 8.65 4.76
C PHE A 7 5.24 7.83 4.38
N GLY A 8 6.30 7.94 5.18
CA GLY A 8 7.60 7.32 4.88
C GLY A 8 7.56 5.78 4.87
N ASN A 9 6.83 5.16 5.79
CA ASN A 9 6.69 3.70 5.80
C ASN A 9 5.81 3.21 4.65
N LEU A 10 4.75 3.96 4.33
CA LEU A 10 3.86 3.65 3.21
C LEU A 10 4.57 3.78 1.87
N SER A 11 5.43 4.80 1.72
CA SER A 11 6.29 4.98 0.55
C SER A 11 7.30 3.84 0.40
N GLN A 12 7.93 3.39 1.49
CA GLN A 12 8.83 2.23 1.46
C GLN A 12 8.08 0.93 1.13
N PHE A 13 6.88 0.75 1.67
CA PHE A 13 6.03 -0.40 1.38
C PHE A 13 5.66 -0.46 -0.11
N PHE A 14 5.13 0.62 -0.67
CA PHE A 14 4.76 0.64 -2.08
C PHE A 14 5.97 0.57 -3.00
N GLY A 15 7.00 1.39 -2.79
CA GLY A 15 8.22 1.36 -3.61
C GLY A 15 9.05 0.08 -3.46
N GLY A 16 8.90 -0.65 -2.36
CA GLY A 16 9.64 -1.90 -2.11
C GLY A 16 8.93 -3.17 -2.57
N TYR A 17 7.60 -3.15 -2.68
CA TYR A 17 6.81 -4.36 -2.97
C TYR A 17 5.84 -4.22 -4.15
N PHE A 18 5.53 -2.99 -4.56
CA PHE A 18 4.64 -2.69 -5.68
C PHE A 18 5.34 -1.78 -6.71
N HIS A 19 6.67 -1.92 -6.87
CA HIS A 19 7.47 -1.26 -7.91
C HIS A 19 7.24 -1.87 -9.30
N GLN A 20 7.70 -1.22 -10.37
CA GLN A 20 7.50 -1.63 -11.78
C GLN A 20 7.68 -3.14 -12.06
N ASP A 21 8.72 -3.76 -11.50
CA ASP A 21 9.03 -5.18 -11.75
C ASP A 21 8.37 -6.17 -10.76
N PHE A 22 7.47 -5.71 -9.87
CA PHE A 22 6.93 -6.54 -8.78
C PHE A 22 6.20 -7.80 -9.29
N MET A 23 5.59 -7.74 -10.47
CA MET A 23 4.93 -8.90 -11.09
C MET A 23 5.94 -9.96 -11.52
N GLU A 24 7.14 -9.58 -11.95
CA GLU A 24 8.21 -10.53 -12.27
C GLU A 24 8.82 -11.12 -11.00
N GLU A 25 8.97 -10.31 -9.95
CA GLU A 25 9.58 -10.72 -8.67
C GLU A 25 8.64 -11.59 -7.81
N PHE A 26 7.39 -11.17 -7.63
CA PHE A 26 6.45 -11.81 -6.70
C PHE A 26 5.34 -12.61 -7.41
N GLY A 27 5.11 -12.39 -8.70
CA GLY A 27 4.10 -13.10 -9.51
C GLY A 27 2.67 -12.59 -9.36
N SER A 28 2.33 -11.91 -8.25
CA SER A 28 1.01 -11.32 -8.04
C SER A 28 1.02 -10.21 -6.98
N PRO A 29 0.02 -9.31 -6.97
CA PRO A 29 -0.16 -8.31 -5.91
C PRO A 29 -0.33 -8.94 -4.52
N GLU A 30 -1.03 -10.07 -4.46
CA GLU A 30 -1.24 -10.84 -3.22
C GLU A 30 0.08 -11.38 -2.67
N ASN A 31 0.95 -11.90 -3.55
CA ASN A 31 2.26 -12.42 -3.16
C ASN A 31 3.21 -11.30 -2.74
N ALA A 32 3.20 -10.15 -3.43
CA ALA A 32 3.97 -8.97 -3.04
C ALA A 32 3.58 -8.49 -1.63
N PHE A 33 2.28 -8.40 -1.35
CA PHE A 33 1.79 -8.07 -0.02
C PHE A 33 2.19 -9.12 1.03
N ASN A 34 2.07 -10.40 0.72
CA ASN A 34 2.49 -11.48 1.63
C ASN A 34 4.01 -11.49 1.88
N ALA A 35 4.81 -11.12 0.88
CA ALA A 35 6.26 -10.93 1.03
C ALA A 35 6.55 -9.80 2.02
N PHE A 36 5.86 -8.66 1.92
CA PHE A 36 5.96 -7.58 2.90
C PHE A 36 5.65 -8.05 4.32
N LEU A 37 4.52 -8.75 4.50
CA LEU A 37 4.12 -9.26 5.81
C LEU A 37 5.09 -10.30 6.39
N SER A 38 5.79 -11.06 5.54
CA SER A 38 6.71 -12.12 5.97
C SER A 38 8.11 -11.60 6.26
N ASN A 39 8.56 -10.59 5.52
CA ASN A 39 9.92 -10.06 5.61
C ASN A 39 10.05 -8.86 6.56
N SER A 40 8.92 -8.23 6.93
CA SER A 40 8.90 -7.05 7.80
C SER A 40 8.74 -7.41 9.27
N SER A 41 9.32 -6.58 10.14
CA SER A 41 9.06 -6.68 11.58
C SER A 41 7.61 -6.29 11.90
N LYS A 42 7.07 -6.82 13.00
CA LYS A 42 5.73 -6.44 13.49
C LYS A 42 5.59 -4.92 13.68
N ASP A 43 6.65 -4.26 14.15
CA ASP A 43 6.66 -2.82 14.33
C ASP A 43 6.57 -2.08 12.99
N LEU A 44 7.31 -2.51 11.95
CA LEU A 44 7.22 -1.89 10.63
C LEU A 44 5.81 -2.06 10.04
N ILE A 45 5.22 -3.25 10.14
CA ILE A 45 3.84 -3.50 9.69
C ILE A 45 2.86 -2.59 10.44
N LYS A 46 3.03 -2.43 11.76
CA LYS A 46 2.17 -1.56 12.58
C LYS A 46 2.28 -0.08 12.20
N HIS A 47 3.49 0.42 11.91
CA HIS A 47 3.67 1.82 11.48
C HIS A 47 3.10 2.04 10.07
N THR A 48 3.35 1.11 9.15
CA THR A 48 2.78 1.13 7.79
C THR A 48 1.26 1.12 7.82
N HIS A 49 0.66 0.26 8.66
CA HIS A 49 -0.79 0.22 8.86
C HIS A 49 -1.36 1.55 9.37
N LYS A 50 -0.72 2.17 10.37
CA LYS A 50 -1.16 3.49 10.88
C LYS A 50 -1.10 4.59 9.82
N GLU A 51 -0.06 4.57 8.99
CA GLU A 51 0.08 5.51 7.88
C GLU A 51 -0.99 5.25 6.82
N LEU A 52 -1.26 3.98 6.48
CA LEU A 52 -2.33 3.61 5.55
C LEU A 52 -3.72 4.03 6.06
N ASP A 53 -4.03 3.82 7.34
CA ASP A 53 -5.28 4.29 7.95
C ASP A 53 -5.40 5.82 7.90
N SER A 54 -4.30 6.52 8.18
CA SER A 54 -4.25 7.99 8.12
C SER A 54 -4.41 8.50 6.69
N PHE A 55 -3.90 7.74 5.70
CA PHE A 55 -4.05 8.03 4.28
C PHE A 55 -5.49 7.80 3.80
N LEU A 56 -6.12 6.69 4.20
CA LEU A 56 -7.54 6.41 3.91
C LEU A 56 -8.48 7.46 4.54
N ALA A 57 -8.14 7.98 5.72
CA ALA A 57 -8.91 9.02 6.40
C ALA A 57 -8.87 10.40 5.71
N LEU A 58 -8.07 10.57 4.66
CA LEU A 58 -8.10 11.78 3.82
C LEU A 58 -9.33 11.82 2.89
N GLU A 59 -10.04 10.71 2.73
CA GLU A 59 -11.26 10.59 1.90
C GLU A 59 -11.08 11.12 0.46
N LEU A 60 -9.89 10.88 -0.10
CA LEU A 60 -9.52 11.28 -1.45
C LEU A 60 -10.39 10.57 -2.50
N SER A 61 -10.68 11.28 -3.59
CA SER A 61 -11.29 10.68 -4.77
C SER A 61 -10.37 9.64 -5.42
N GLU A 62 -10.92 8.75 -6.26
CA GLU A 62 -10.13 7.75 -6.98
C GLU A 62 -9.00 8.36 -7.84
N SER A 63 -9.23 9.53 -8.45
CA SER A 63 -8.18 10.26 -9.19
C SER A 63 -7.07 10.78 -8.28
N GLU A 64 -7.42 11.36 -7.13
CA GLU A 64 -6.44 11.86 -6.15
C GLU A 64 -5.65 10.72 -5.49
N LEU A 65 -6.30 9.58 -5.27
CA LEU A 65 -5.65 8.35 -4.81
C LEU A 65 -4.64 7.85 -5.83
N ALA A 66 -4.98 7.84 -7.13
CA ALA A 66 -4.06 7.42 -8.18
C ALA A 66 -2.79 8.30 -8.24
N GLU A 67 -2.97 9.63 -8.19
CA GLU A 67 -1.84 10.58 -8.16
C GLU A 67 -0.96 10.40 -6.91
N SER A 68 -1.60 10.17 -5.76
CA SER A 68 -0.92 9.96 -4.49
C SER A 68 -0.16 8.65 -4.45
N LEU A 69 -0.70 7.57 -5.00
CA LEU A 69 -0.04 6.27 -5.12
C LEU A 69 1.21 6.34 -6.00
N GLY A 70 1.14 7.03 -7.14
CA GLY A 70 2.32 7.27 -7.98
C GLY A 70 3.41 8.03 -7.22
N SER A 71 3.01 9.01 -6.40
CA SER A 71 3.95 9.76 -5.55
C SER A 71 4.53 8.94 -4.38
N LEU A 72 3.88 7.83 -4.02
CA LEU A 72 4.36 6.85 -3.05
C LEU A 72 5.14 5.69 -3.70
N TYR A 73 5.44 5.77 -5.00
CA TYR A 73 6.13 4.75 -5.79
C TYR A 73 5.36 3.43 -5.93
N CYS A 74 4.02 3.50 -5.94
CA CYS A 74 3.18 2.34 -6.27
C CYS A 74 2.91 2.28 -7.78
N ASP A 75 3.36 1.22 -8.43
CA ASP A 75 3.09 0.93 -9.85
C ASP A 75 1.91 -0.03 -10.06
N TYR A 76 1.31 -0.55 -8.98
CA TYR A 76 0.14 -1.41 -9.09
C TYR A 76 -1.14 -0.62 -9.41
N LEU A 77 -1.92 -1.12 -10.37
CA LEU A 77 -3.22 -0.59 -10.78
C LEU A 77 -4.35 -1.57 -10.42
N PRO A 78 -5.08 -1.33 -9.31
CA PRO A 78 -6.16 -2.21 -8.82
C PRO A 78 -7.30 -2.46 -9.80
N SER A 79 -7.51 -1.57 -10.77
CA SER A 79 -8.50 -1.72 -11.82
C SER A 79 -8.27 -2.96 -12.69
N SER A 80 -7.03 -3.45 -12.78
CA SER A 80 -6.68 -4.71 -13.46
C SER A 80 -7.36 -5.93 -12.82
N ASP A 81 -7.68 -5.84 -11.53
CA ASP A 81 -8.37 -6.87 -10.73
C ASP A 81 -9.84 -6.52 -10.46
N ASN A 82 -10.42 -5.57 -11.22
CA ASN A 82 -11.79 -5.07 -11.03
C ASN A 82 -12.04 -4.48 -9.63
N LEU A 83 -11.04 -3.84 -9.04
CA LEU A 83 -11.15 -3.12 -7.76
C LEU A 83 -10.97 -1.62 -7.97
N THR A 84 -11.67 -0.84 -7.15
CA THR A 84 -11.26 0.56 -6.98
C THR A 84 -10.00 0.65 -6.11
N ILE A 85 -9.29 1.77 -6.18
CA ILE A 85 -8.10 1.99 -5.36
C ILE A 85 -8.48 1.99 -3.88
N ASN A 86 -9.58 2.67 -3.53
CA ASN A 86 -10.05 2.70 -2.15
C ASN A 86 -10.42 1.30 -1.61
N GLU A 87 -11.08 0.47 -2.43
CA GLU A 87 -11.39 -0.92 -2.07
C GLU A 87 -10.14 -1.75 -1.80
N TRP A 88 -9.13 -1.62 -2.66
CA TRP A 88 -7.86 -2.32 -2.49
C TRP A 88 -7.09 -1.87 -1.25
N LEU A 89 -6.93 -0.56 -1.04
CA LEU A 89 -6.27 -0.01 0.15
C LEU A 89 -6.97 -0.41 1.45
N THR A 90 -8.32 -0.41 1.45
CA THR A 90 -9.12 -0.87 2.58
C THR A 90 -8.88 -2.36 2.88
N LYS A 91 -8.71 -3.20 1.86
CA LYS A 91 -8.37 -4.62 2.04
C LYS A 91 -6.99 -4.79 2.67
N LEU A 92 -5.99 -4.03 2.20
CA LEU A 92 -4.63 -4.07 2.76
C LEU A 92 -4.63 -3.70 4.25
N SER A 93 -5.29 -2.58 4.62
CA SER A 93 -5.39 -2.14 6.02
C SER A 93 -5.98 -3.25 6.90
N LYS A 94 -7.15 -3.80 6.51
CA LYS A 94 -7.81 -4.91 7.25
C LYS A 94 -6.90 -6.13 7.41
N SER A 95 -6.12 -6.48 6.40
CA SER A 95 -5.21 -7.63 6.46
C SER A 95 -4.00 -7.39 7.38
N MET A 96 -3.46 -6.18 7.43
CA MET A 96 -2.34 -5.84 8.32
C MET A 96 -2.73 -5.90 9.81
N VAL A 97 -3.97 -5.55 10.17
CA VAL A 97 -4.47 -5.63 11.57
C VAL A 97 -4.25 -7.03 12.17
N HIS A 98 -4.56 -8.08 11.40
CA HIS A 98 -4.49 -9.47 11.86
C HIS A 98 -3.05 -9.97 12.10
N LYS A 99 -2.04 -9.28 11.57
CA LYS A 99 -0.62 -9.60 11.74
C LYS A 99 0.07 -8.77 12.82
N CYS A 100 -0.56 -7.67 13.25
CA CYS A 100 -0.05 -6.78 14.29
C CYS A 100 -0.47 -7.19 15.71
N THR A 101 -1.52 -7.99 15.88
CA THR A 101 -1.96 -8.62 17.13
C THR A 101 -1.14 -9.88 17.42
#